data_AF-A0A243SBS0-F1
#
_entry.id   AF-A0A243SBS0-F1
#
_cell.length_a   1.000
_cell.length_b   1.000
_cell.length_c   1.000
_cell.angle_alpha   90.00
_cell.angle_beta   90.00
_cell.angle_gamma   90.00
#
_symmetry.space_group_name_H-M   'P 1'
#
loop_
_entity.id
_entity.type
_entity.pdbx_description
1 polymer ?
#
loop_
_entity_poly.entity_id
_entity_poly.type
_entity_poly.pdbx_seq_one_letter_code
_entity_poly.pdbx_strand_id
1 'polypeptide(L)'
;FIYCLIGSNKYFDIIYQNDDKYFERHKIYLLNSNFLVTDDRQDWLIQKIVNERNSIESLFKKFEREVPFEIKIIYSPKLGNLDVKFNYDDPLQNKNSAIGDGYRAWIKSLGIEF
;
A
#
# COMPACT_ATOMS: atom_id res chain seq x y z
N PHE A 1 3.35 1.84 -6.03
CA PHE A 1 1.94 1.79 -5.61
C PHE A 1 1.89 1.22 -4.22
N ILE A 2 1.30 1.93 -3.26
CA ILE A 2 1.19 1.51 -1.87
C ILE A 2 -0.29 1.58 -1.50
N TYR A 3 -0.80 0.49 -0.94
CA TYR A 3 -2.16 0.39 -0.42
C TYR A 3 -2.10 0.19 1.08
N CYS A 4 -2.90 0.93 1.85
CA CYS A 4 -2.97 0.81 3.30
C CYS A 4 -4.43 0.85 3.79
N LEU A 5 -4.78 -0.05 4.71
CA LEU A 5 -5.95 0.02 5.58
C LEU A 5 -5.49 0.39 7.00
N ILE A 6 -6.08 1.44 7.57
CA ILE A 6 -5.64 2.04 8.85
C ILE A 6 -6.53 1.67 10.03
N GLY A 7 -7.82 1.44 9.79
CA GLY A 7 -8.81 1.11 10.82
C GLY A 7 -8.64 -0.28 11.47
N SER A 8 -9.74 -0.86 11.94
CA SER A 8 -9.77 -2.14 12.67
C SER A 8 -9.11 -3.29 11.90
N ASN A 9 -9.28 -3.30 10.58
CA ASN A 9 -8.77 -4.32 9.67
C ASN A 9 -7.49 -3.84 8.99
N LYS A 10 -6.41 -3.88 9.76
CA LYS A 10 -5.09 -3.37 9.37
C LYS A 10 -4.45 -4.24 8.28
N TYR A 11 -4.15 -3.65 7.14
CA TYR A 11 -3.48 -4.33 6.02
C TYR A 11 -2.71 -3.35 5.17
N PHE A 12 -1.68 -3.82 4.48
CA PHE A 12 -1.03 -3.05 3.45
C PHE A 12 -0.46 -3.97 2.37
N ASP A 13 -0.27 -3.42 1.18
CA ASP A 13 0.52 -4.09 0.14
C ASP A 13 1.17 -3.10 -0.83
N ILE A 14 2.17 -3.59 -1.56
CA ILE A 14 3.01 -2.78 -2.44
C ILE A 14 3.22 -3.47 -3.79
N ILE A 15 3.05 -2.67 -4.84
CA ILE A 15 3.50 -2.98 -6.19
C ILE A 15 4.50 -1.95 -6.67
N TYR A 16 5.55 -2.45 -7.30
CA TYR A 16 6.58 -1.67 -7.97
C TYR A 16 6.26 -1.61 -9.46
N GLN A 17 6.58 -0.49 -10.09
CA GLN A 17 6.55 -0.35 -11.54
C GLN A 17 7.95 0.02 -12.02
N ASN A 18 8.42 -0.65 -13.07
CA ASN A 18 9.57 -0.22 -13.84
C ASN A 18 9.19 -0.23 -15.31
N ASP A 19 9.28 0.94 -15.93
CA ASP A 19 8.74 1.19 -17.27
C ASP A 19 7.29 0.67 -17.37
N ASP A 20 6.99 -0.21 -18.31
CA ASP A 20 5.62 -0.73 -18.51
C ASP A 20 5.33 -2.03 -17.73
N LYS A 21 6.22 -2.45 -16.83
CA LYS A 21 6.08 -3.71 -16.07
C LYS A 21 5.81 -3.47 -14.60
N TYR A 22 4.93 -4.30 -14.04
CA TYR A 22 4.56 -4.28 -12.62
C TYR A 22 5.09 -5.51 -11.89
N PHE A 23 5.51 -5.31 -10.64
CA PHE A 23 6.12 -6.35 -9.82
C PHE A 23 5.56 -6.32 -8.41
N GLU A 24 5.10 -7.47 -7.94
CA GLU A 24 4.79 -7.68 -6.54
C GLU A 24 6.07 -7.57 -5.69
N ARG A 25 5.95 -7.15 -4.43
CA ARG A 25 7.11 -6.89 -3.56
C ARG A 25 8.09 -8.06 -3.41
N HIS A 26 7.60 -9.30 -3.46
CA HIS A 26 8.43 -10.51 -3.36
C HIS A 26 9.09 -10.90 -4.69
N LYS A 27 8.68 -10.27 -5.81
CA LYS A 27 9.20 -10.49 -7.17
C LYS A 27 10.11 -9.38 -7.66
N ILE A 28 10.45 -8.41 -6.81
CA ILE A 28 11.29 -7.26 -7.21
C ILE A 28 12.69 -7.68 -7.68
N TYR A 29 13.21 -8.84 -7.25
CA TYR A 29 14.47 -9.41 -7.76
C TYR A 29 14.46 -9.68 -9.26
N LEU A 30 13.28 -9.83 -9.89
CA LEU A 30 13.15 -9.97 -11.34
C LEU A 30 13.52 -8.70 -12.11
N LEU A 31 13.50 -7.53 -11.45
CA LEU A 31 13.97 -6.27 -12.03
C LEU A 31 15.49 -6.18 -12.06
N ASN A 32 16.13 -6.67 -11.02
CA ASN A 32 17.57 -6.68 -10.87
C ASN A 32 17.92 -7.76 -9.85
N SER A 33 18.72 -8.75 -10.26
CA SER A 33 19.16 -9.85 -9.39
C SER A 33 19.95 -9.37 -8.17
N ASN A 34 20.48 -8.15 -8.20
CA ASN A 34 21.16 -7.53 -7.06
C ASN A 34 20.19 -7.02 -5.98
N PHE A 35 18.87 -6.93 -6.28
CA PHE A 35 17.87 -6.69 -5.26
C PHE A 35 17.73 -7.93 -4.40
N LEU A 36 18.40 -7.90 -3.24
CA LEU A 36 18.23 -8.90 -2.20
C LEU A 36 16.80 -8.81 -1.65
N VAL A 37 16.02 -9.87 -1.82
CA VAL A 37 14.67 -10.06 -1.28
C VAL A 37 14.75 -11.19 -0.25
N THR A 38 15.40 -10.90 0.88
CA THR A 38 15.44 -11.82 2.02
C THR A 38 14.22 -11.64 2.90
N ASP A 39 13.89 -12.66 3.69
CA ASP A 39 12.83 -12.58 4.69
C ASP A 39 13.06 -11.40 5.64
N ASP A 40 14.29 -11.21 6.14
CA ASP A 40 14.66 -10.06 6.99
C ASP A 40 14.32 -8.70 6.35
N ARG A 41 14.50 -8.56 5.04
CA ARG A 41 14.19 -7.31 4.34
C ARG A 41 12.70 -7.12 4.14
N GLN A 42 11.96 -8.19 3.90
CA GLN A 42 10.50 -8.14 3.84
C GLN A 42 9.92 -7.81 5.23
N ASP A 43 10.44 -8.41 6.28
CA ASP A 43 10.06 -8.13 7.67
C ASP A 43 10.39 -6.69 8.06
N TRP A 44 11.57 -6.20 7.71
CA TRP A 44 11.95 -4.81 7.94
C TRP A 44 10.99 -3.84 7.23
N LEU A 45 10.63 -4.11 5.97
CA LEU A 45 9.67 -3.31 5.22
C LEU A 45 8.29 -3.32 5.89
N ILE A 46 7.82 -4.49 6.31
CA ILE A 46 6.56 -4.65 7.06
C ILE A 46 6.58 -3.78 8.32
N GLN A 47 7.62 -3.89 9.14
CA GLN A 47 7.76 -3.11 10.37
C GLN A 47 7.79 -1.62 10.10
N LYS A 48 8.54 -1.19 9.08
CA LYS A 48 8.62 0.23 8.69
C LYS A 48 7.23 0.76 8.33
N ILE A 49 6.46 0.04 7.51
CA ILE A 49 5.12 0.48 7.09
C ILE A 49 4.14 0.49 8.26
N VAL A 50 4.19 -0.52 9.14
CA VAL A 50 3.37 -0.54 10.36
C VAL A 50 3.64 0.69 11.22
N ASN A 51 4.91 1.05 11.40
CA ASN A 51 5.31 2.22 12.16
C ASN A 51 4.86 3.52 11.48
N GLU A 52 5.09 3.69 10.18
CA GLU A 52 4.65 4.88 9.43
C GLU A 52 3.12 5.03 9.48
N ARG A 53 2.38 3.93 9.36
CA ARG A 53 0.91 3.95 9.48
C ARG A 53 0.45 4.43 10.84
N ASN A 54 1.06 3.94 11.92
CA ASN A 54 0.73 4.38 13.28
C ASN A 54 1.03 5.88 13.44
N SER A 55 2.15 6.36 12.89
CA SER A 55 2.50 7.79 12.86
C SER A 55 1.45 8.62 12.10
N ILE A 56 0.97 8.13 10.95
CA ILE A 56 -0.11 8.77 10.17
C ILE A 56 -1.38 8.86 11.03
N GLU A 57 -1.81 7.76 11.64
CA GLU A 57 -3.01 7.73 12.50
C GLU A 57 -2.90 8.74 13.65
N SER A 58 -1.74 8.80 14.32
CA SER A 58 -1.46 9.79 15.37
C SER A 58 -1.49 11.22 14.85
N LEU A 59 -1.01 11.47 13.63
CA LEU A 59 -1.03 12.77 12.97
C LEU A 59 -2.47 13.26 12.74
N PHE A 60 -3.35 12.42 12.18
CA PHE A 60 -4.76 12.77 11.98
C PHE A 60 -5.45 13.09 13.32
N LYS A 61 -5.26 12.25 14.33
CA LYS A 61 -5.80 12.46 15.68
C LYS A 61 -5.30 13.75 16.32
N LYS A 62 -4.00 14.06 16.19
CA LYS A 62 -3.39 15.28 16.73
C LYS A 62 -4.01 16.56 16.18
N PHE A 63 -4.42 16.54 14.92
CA PHE A 63 -5.05 17.68 14.25
C PHE A 63 -6.58 17.60 14.26
N GLU A 64 -7.17 16.74 15.11
CA GLU A 64 -8.62 16.55 15.25
C GLU A 64 -9.31 16.22 13.91
N ARG A 65 -8.59 15.54 13.01
CA ARG A 65 -9.12 15.09 11.73
C ARG A 65 -9.59 13.65 11.83
N GLU A 66 -10.66 13.35 11.11
CA GLU A 66 -11.10 11.98 10.90
C GLU A 66 -9.98 11.14 10.28
N VAL A 67 -9.76 9.95 10.82
CA VAL A 67 -8.77 9.01 10.30
C VAL A 67 -9.39 8.27 9.11
N PRO A 68 -8.78 8.28 7.92
CA PRO A 68 -9.30 7.53 6.78
C PRO A 68 -9.20 6.02 7.03
N PHE A 69 -10.15 5.24 6.52
CA PHE A 69 -10.10 3.78 6.57
C PHE A 69 -9.08 3.22 5.58
N GLU A 70 -8.93 3.85 4.42
CA GLU A 70 -8.08 3.41 3.33
C GLU A 70 -7.25 4.58 2.77
N ILE A 71 -5.97 4.30 2.48
CA ILE A 71 -5.05 5.20 1.80
C ILE A 71 -4.43 4.48 0.61
N LYS A 72 -4.49 5.12 -0.56
CA LYS A 72 -3.85 4.67 -1.81
C LYS A 72 -2.82 5.70 -2.23
N ILE A 73 -1.59 5.25 -2.44
CA ILE A 73 -0.46 6.11 -2.78
C ILE A 73 0.17 5.64 -4.09
N ILE A 74 0.31 6.55 -5.05
CA ILE A 74 1.09 6.36 -6.26
C ILE A 74 2.24 7.35 -6.21
N TYR A 75 3.45 6.81 -6.04
CA TYR A 75 4.67 7.60 -6.01
C TYR A 75 5.52 7.29 -7.24
N SER A 76 5.85 8.32 -8.01
CA SER A 76 6.74 8.25 -9.16
C SER A 76 7.95 9.16 -8.94
N PRO A 77 9.09 8.61 -8.48
CA PRO A 77 10.28 9.42 -8.22
C PRO A 77 10.84 10.04 -9.50
N LYS A 78 10.77 9.33 -10.65
CA LYS A 78 11.22 9.83 -11.95
C LYS A 78 10.47 11.10 -12.38
N LEU A 79 9.18 11.18 -12.06
CA LEU A 79 8.31 12.32 -12.40
C LEU A 79 8.21 13.36 -11.28
N GLY A 80 8.82 13.10 -10.11
CA GLY A 80 8.62 13.91 -8.90
C GLY A 80 7.15 13.94 -8.44
N ASN A 81 6.35 12.94 -8.82
CA ASN A 81 4.90 12.94 -8.59
C ASN A 81 4.52 12.06 -7.40
N LEU A 82 3.62 12.57 -6.57
CA LEU A 82 3.01 11.86 -5.45
C LEU A 82 1.49 12.09 -5.50
N ASP A 83 0.74 11.07 -5.87
CA ASP A 83 -0.72 11.05 -5.79
C ASP A 83 -1.16 10.25 -4.56
N VAL A 84 -2.06 10.84 -3.77
CA VAL A 84 -2.58 10.23 -2.54
C VAL A 84 -4.09 10.37 -2.52
N LYS A 85 -4.78 9.23 -2.39
CA LYS A 85 -6.23 9.17 -2.26
C LYS A 85 -6.59 8.58 -0.90
N PHE A 86 -7.57 9.22 -0.27
CA PHE A 86 -8.11 8.83 1.02
C PHE A 86 -9.55 8.36 0.83
N ASN A 87 -9.94 7.32 1.54
CA ASN A 87 -11.32 6.89 1.64
C ASN A 87 -11.71 6.76 3.12
N TYR A 88 -12.83 7.38 3.46
CA TYR A 88 -13.39 7.49 4.81
C TYR A 88 -14.56 6.52 5.04
N ASP A 89 -15.05 5.87 3.99
CA ASP A 89 -16.00 4.78 4.12
C ASP A 89 -15.25 3.48 4.35
N ASP A 90 -15.69 2.64 5.29
CA ASP A 90 -15.08 1.34 5.56
C ASP A 90 -15.26 0.43 4.32
N PRO A 91 -14.16 0.09 3.60
CA PRO A 91 -14.26 -0.70 2.38
C PRO A 91 -14.68 -2.16 2.63
N LEU A 92 -14.72 -2.60 3.89
CA LEU A 92 -15.05 -3.96 4.32
C LEU A 92 -16.44 -4.07 4.96
N GLN A 93 -17.14 -2.95 5.22
CA GLN A 93 -18.37 -2.91 6.02
C GLN A 93 -19.51 -3.80 5.48
N ASN A 94 -19.54 -4.04 4.17
CA ASN A 94 -20.64 -4.73 3.48
C ASN A 94 -20.20 -5.97 2.69
N LYS A 95 -19.01 -6.51 2.95
CA LYS A 95 -18.47 -7.61 2.15
C LYS A 95 -17.97 -8.74 3.02
N ASN A 96 -18.36 -9.98 2.68
CA ASN A 96 -17.64 -11.21 3.05
C ASN A 96 -16.29 -11.29 2.29
N SER A 97 -15.57 -10.16 2.22
CA SER A 97 -14.32 -9.99 1.50
C SER A 97 -13.16 -10.32 2.41
N ALA A 98 -12.14 -10.95 1.84
CA ALA A 98 -10.85 -11.00 2.50
C ALA A 98 -10.27 -9.57 2.58
N ILE A 99 -9.50 -9.28 3.63
CA ILE A 99 -8.91 -7.96 3.87
C ILE A 99 -8.07 -7.46 2.66
N GLY A 100 -7.46 -8.39 1.90
CA GLY A 100 -6.69 -8.09 0.69
C GLY A 100 -7.51 -7.83 -0.58
N ASP A 101 -8.83 -8.02 -0.57
CA ASP A 101 -9.67 -7.86 -1.76
C ASP A 101 -9.72 -6.40 -2.24
N GLY A 102 -9.70 -5.45 -1.31
CA GLY A 102 -9.68 -4.01 -1.64
C GLY A 102 -8.42 -3.63 -2.43
N TYR A 103 -7.27 -4.19 -2.04
CA TYR A 103 -6.03 -4.04 -2.79
C TYR A 103 -6.13 -4.65 -4.18
N ARG A 104 -6.55 -5.93 -4.28
CA ARG A 104 -6.71 -6.60 -5.59
C ARG A 104 -7.65 -5.84 -6.52
N ALA A 105 -8.78 -5.37 -6.00
CA ALA A 105 -9.74 -4.58 -6.76
C ALA A 105 -9.14 -3.25 -7.23
N TRP A 106 -8.38 -2.57 -6.39
CA TRP A 106 -7.70 -1.33 -6.76
C TRP A 106 -6.69 -1.55 -7.87
N ILE A 107 -5.82 -2.54 -7.74
CA ILE A 107 -4.81 -2.86 -8.75
C ILE A 107 -5.47 -3.23 -10.09
N LYS A 108 -6.52 -4.04 -10.06
CA LYS A 108 -7.31 -4.35 -11.26
C LYS A 108 -7.95 -3.11 -11.88
N SER A 109 -8.44 -2.16 -11.07
CA SER A 109 -9.01 -0.89 -11.56
C SER A 109 -7.99 0.01 -12.27
N LEU A 110 -6.70 -0.19 -12.00
CA LEU A 110 -5.60 0.49 -12.69
C LEU A 110 -5.18 -0.22 -13.98
N GLY A 111 -5.83 -1.33 -14.36
CA GLY A 111 -5.46 -2.15 -15.51
C GLY A 111 -4.20 -2.99 -15.29
N ILE A 112 -3.80 -3.21 -14.03
CA ILE A 112 -2.62 -4.00 -13.67
C ILE A 112 -3.06 -5.44 -13.40
N GLU A 113 -2.49 -6.39 -14.15
CA GLU A 113 -2.72 -7.83 -14.01
C GLU A 113 -1.39 -8.57 -13.79
N PHE A 114 -1.41 -9.67 -13.04
CA PHE A 114 -0.24 -10.49 -12.69
C PHE A 114 -0.45 -11.95 -13.05
#